data_AF-A0A3B9HA53-F1
#
_entry.id   AF-A0A3B9HA53-F1
#
_cell.length_a   1.000
_cell.length_b   1.000
_cell.length_c   1.000
_cell.angle_alpha   90.00
_cell.angle_beta   90.00
_cell.angle_gamma   90.00
#
_symmetry.space_group_name_H-M   'P 1'
#
loop_
_entity.id
_entity.type
_entity.pdbx_description
1 polymer ?
#
loop_
_entity_poly.entity_id
_entity_poly.type
_entity_poly.pdbx_seq_one_letter_code
_entity_poly.pdbx_strand_id
1 'polypeptide(L)' 'MEKIGVFGILMLLLGCATQPAPCIAHDPAGDCICTMEYDPVCGCDNKTYSNACRAECFGIKDYTAGACD' A
#
# COMPACT_ATOMS: atom_id res chain seq x y z
N MET A 1 29.74 24.62 16.87
CA MET A 1 28.51 24.96 17.61
C MET A 1 27.73 26.09 16.94
N GLU A 2 27.72 26.12 15.60
CA GLU A 2 26.95 27.07 14.80
C GLU A 2 26.47 26.25 13.60
N LYS A 3 25.30 25.59 13.62
CA LYS A 3 24.01 26.18 13.21
C LYS A 3 22.89 25.17 13.53
N ILE A 4 22.95 24.52 14.69
CA ILE A 4 21.89 23.58 15.15
C ILE A 4 20.64 24.32 15.67
N GLY A 5 20.71 25.64 15.90
CA GLY A 5 19.68 26.38 16.64
C GLY A 5 18.54 27.02 15.85
N VAL A 6 18.52 27.04 14.51
CA VAL A 6 17.43 27.72 13.75
C VAL A 6 16.95 26.91 12.56
N PHE A 7 17.84 26.24 11.83
CA PHE A 7 17.46 25.36 10.71
C PHE A 7 16.77 24.07 11.16
N GLY A 8 17.15 23.52 12.32
CA GLY A 8 16.50 22.34 12.91
C GLY A 8 15.12 22.63 13.50
N ILE A 9 14.91 23.84 14.03
CA ILE A 9 13.60 24.26 14.59
C ILE A 9 12.60 24.61 13.47
N LEU A 10 13.07 25.11 12.32
CA LEU A 10 12.23 25.30 11.13
C LEU A 10 11.76 23.97 10.51
N MET A 11 12.59 22.92 10.60
CA MET A 11 12.24 21.56 10.16
C MET A 11 11.34 20.80 11.15
N LEU A 12 11.32 21.17 12.44
CA LEU A 12 10.48 20.52 13.45
C LEU A 12 9.02 21.00 13.45
N LEU A 13 8.73 22.20 12.94
CA LEU A 13 7.38 22.79 12.98
C LEU A 13 6.54 22.54 11.71
N LEU A 14 7.14 21.99 10.65
CA LEU A 14 6.48 21.71 9.36
C LEU A 14 6.53 20.24 8.93
N GLY A 15 7.17 19.36 9.69
CA GLY A 15 7.46 18.00 9.28
C GLY A 15 6.53 16.96 9.89
N CYS A 16 5.26 16.90 9.49
CA CYS A 16 4.61 15.58 9.47
C CYS A 16 5.17 14.89 8.23
N ALA A 17 6.19 14.02 8.40
CA ALA A 17 6.63 13.17 7.32
C ALA A 17 5.47 12.22 6.99
N THR A 18 4.60 12.61 6.07
CA THR A 18 3.56 11.76 5.49
C THR A 18 4.28 10.70 4.68
N GLN A 19 4.75 9.64 5.36
CA GLN A 19 5.08 8.42 4.66
C GLN A 19 3.80 8.01 3.91
N PRO A 20 3.85 7.78 2.59
CA PRO A 20 2.69 7.26 1.89
C PRO A 20 2.27 5.99 2.64
N ALA A 21 1.00 5.93 3.02
CA ALA A 21 0.48 4.77 3.72
C ALA A 21 0.85 3.53 2.87
N PRO A 22 1.34 2.45 3.48
CA PRO A 22 1.54 1.22 2.75
C PRO A 22 0.20 0.85 2.10
N CYS A 23 0.25 0.56 0.82
CA CYS A 23 -0.91 0.22 0.01
C CYS A 23 -1.57 -1.12 0.43
N ILE A 24 -0.89 -1.87 1.31
CA ILE A 24 -1.39 -3.05 2.00
C ILE A 24 -2.20 -2.58 3.23
N ALA A 25 -3.50 -2.81 3.21
CA ALA A 25 -4.34 -2.70 4.39
C ALA A 25 -3.98 -3.85 5.34
N HIS A 26 -3.55 -3.53 6.55
CA HIS A 26 -3.10 -4.49 7.58
C HIS A 26 -4.22 -5.36 8.20
N ASP A 27 -5.36 -5.48 7.53
CA ASP A 27 -6.49 -6.33 7.93
C ASP A 27 -6.81 -7.29 6.78
N PRO A 28 -6.09 -8.43 6.67
CA PRO A 28 -6.49 -9.48 5.73
C PRO A 28 -7.87 -9.96 6.13
N ALA A 29 -8.82 -9.91 5.20
CA ALA A 29 -10.23 -10.17 5.44
C ALA A 29 -10.48 -11.68 5.67
N GLY A 30 -10.05 -12.23 6.81
CA GLY A 30 -10.37 -13.57 7.30
C GLY A 30 -10.43 -14.68 6.25
N ASP A 31 -11.39 -15.60 6.41
CA ASP A 31 -11.77 -16.55 5.37
C ASP A 31 -12.55 -15.83 4.26
N CYS A 32 -11.87 -15.50 3.17
CA CYS A 32 -12.48 -14.83 2.02
C CYS A 32 -13.14 -15.83 1.07
N ILE A 33 -14.40 -15.56 0.71
CA ILE A 33 -15.12 -16.31 -0.33
C ILE A 33 -14.99 -15.54 -1.64
N CYS A 34 -14.12 -16.03 -2.51
CA CYS A 34 -13.94 -15.50 -3.87
C CYS A 34 -14.33 -16.55 -4.90
N THR A 35 -14.75 -16.09 -6.08
CA THR A 35 -14.90 -16.97 -7.25
C THR A 35 -13.53 -17.43 -7.73
N MET A 36 -13.52 -18.53 -8.51
CA MET A 36 -12.32 -19.05 -9.17
C MET A 36 -12.12 -18.45 -10.57
N GLU A 37 -12.80 -17.34 -10.87
CA GLU A 37 -12.63 -16.62 -12.14
C GLU A 37 -11.22 -16.05 -12.25
N TYR A 38 -10.62 -16.17 -13.43
CA TYR A 38 -9.29 -15.65 -13.69
C TYR A 38 -9.39 -14.31 -14.42
N ASP A 39 -9.31 -13.23 -13.65
CA ASP A 39 -9.33 -11.84 -14.12
C ASP A 39 -8.22 -11.08 -13.39
N PRO A 40 -6.95 -11.26 -13.80
CA PRO A 40 -5.80 -10.95 -12.96
C PRO A 40 -5.66 -9.46 -12.67
N VAL A 41 -5.13 -9.16 -11.48
CA VAL A 41 -4.77 -7.79 -11.08
C VAL A 41 -3.35 -7.76 -10.51
N CYS A 42 -2.63 -6.66 -10.74
CA CYS A 42 -1.30 -6.42 -10.20
C CYS A 42 -1.43 -5.54 -8.96
N GLY A 43 -1.13 -6.11 -7.79
CA GLY A 43 -1.10 -5.38 -6.54
C GLY A 43 0.03 -4.37 -6.47
N CYS A 44 -0.16 -3.34 -5.66
CA CYS A 44 0.88 -2.37 -5.31
C CYS A 44 2.14 -2.98 -4.66
N ASP A 45 2.05 -4.24 -4.20
CA ASP A 45 3.15 -5.04 -3.68
C ASP A 45 3.89 -5.83 -4.77
N ASN A 46 3.59 -5.54 -6.05
CA ASN A 46 4.10 -6.21 -7.24
C ASN A 46 3.80 -7.72 -7.27
N LYS A 47 2.66 -8.14 -6.69
CA LYS A 47 2.16 -9.50 -6.84
C LYS A 47 0.92 -9.54 -7.74
N THR A 48 0.89 -10.52 -8.61
CA THR A 48 -0.31 -10.85 -9.39
C THR A 48 -1.29 -11.64 -8.53
N TYR A 49 -2.52 -11.18 -8.47
CA TYR A 49 -3.65 -11.87 -7.85
C TYR A 49 -4.58 -12.41 -8.94
N SER A 50 -5.16 -13.61 -8.73
CA SER A 50 -6.02 -14.26 -9.72
C SER A 50 -7.28 -13.45 -10.08
N ASN A 51 -7.75 -12.63 -9.14
CA ASN A 51 -8.81 -11.65 -9.35
C ASN A 51 -8.77 -10.56 -8.25
N ALA A 52 -9.54 -9.49 -8.46
CA ALA A 52 -9.68 -8.38 -7.52
C ALA A 52 -10.12 -8.85 -6.12
N CYS A 53 -11.09 -9.76 -6.02
CA CYS A 53 -11.52 -10.32 -4.73
C CYS A 53 -10.35 -10.97 -3.97
N ARG A 54 -9.49 -11.71 -4.70
CA ARG A 54 -8.30 -12.32 -4.12
C ARG A 54 -7.26 -11.29 -3.68
N ALA A 55 -7.10 -10.18 -4.39
CA ALA A 55 -6.23 -9.08 -3.95
C ALA A 55 -6.72 -8.46 -2.64
N GLU A 56 -8.02 -8.13 -2.58
CA GLU A 56 -8.64 -7.52 -1.40
C GLU A 56 -8.65 -8.46 -0.18
N CYS A 57 -8.81 -9.77 -0.41
CA CYS A 57 -8.67 -10.79 0.63
C CYS A 57 -7.29 -10.73 1.31
N PHE A 58 -6.25 -10.42 0.54
CA PHE A 58 -4.88 -10.26 1.04
C PHE A 58 -4.61 -8.84 1.57
N GLY A 59 -5.65 -8.01 1.70
CA GLY A 59 -5.55 -6.62 2.15
C GLY A 59 -5.04 -5.65 1.08
N ILE A 60 -4.93 -6.07 -0.18
CA ILE A 60 -4.47 -5.21 -1.27
C ILE A 60 -5.67 -4.44 -1.83
N LYS A 61 -5.71 -3.13 -1.59
CA LYS A 61 -6.76 -2.22 -2.09
C LYS A 61 -6.31 -1.36 -3.26
N ASP A 62 -5.01 -1.33 -3.51
CA ASP A 62 -4.41 -0.61 -4.62
C ASP A 62 -3.83 -1.64 -5.60
N TYR A 63 -4.48 -1.79 -6.74
CA TYR A 63 -4.11 -2.73 -7.79
C TYR A 63 -4.55 -2.22 -9.16
N THR A 64 -3.84 -2.64 -10.21
CA THR A 64 -4.18 -2.36 -11.61
C THR A 64 -4.69 -3.62 -12.31
N ALA A 65 -5.49 -3.46 -13.36
CA ALA A 65 -5.96 -4.59 -14.16
C ALA A 65 -4.81 -5.23 -14.94
N GLY A 66 -4.80 -6.56 -15.02
CA GLY A 66 -3.74 -7.35 -15.64
C GLY A 66 -2.76 -7.95 -14.61
N ALA A 67 -1.94 -8.90 -15.06
CA ALA A 67 -0.83 -9.40 -14.26
C ALA A 67 0.28 -8.34 -14.16
N CYS A 68 1.14 -8.45 -13.15
CA CYS A 68 2.38 -7.66 -13.10
C CYS A 68 3.34 -8.06 -14.23
N ASP A 69 4.21 -7.13 -14.63
CA ASP A 69 5.23 -7.29 -15.68
C ASP A 69 6.41 -8.18 -15.25
#